data_AF-A0A9E0SAJ8-F1
#
_entry.id   AF-A0A9E0SAJ8-F1
#
_cell.length_a   1.000
_cell.length_b   1.000
_cell.length_c   1.000
_cell.angle_alpha   90.00
_cell.angle_beta   90.00
_cell.angle_gamma   90.00
#
_symmetry.space_group_name_H-M   'P 1'
#
loop_
_entity.id
_entity.type
_entity.pdbx_description
1 polymer ?
#
loop_
_entity_poly.entity_id
_entity_poly.type
_entity_poly.pdbx_seq_one_letter_code
_entity_poly.pdbx_strand_id
1 'polypeptide(L)'
;MKFNNIKLMAIAVIVSVSAFNCSSDDDNGTTGPILPNFSGTYVQEDQMARPAINTVFVDMMDKNTFNTTVPSNQGAAFQTKFENKLLALNPGYTTNALGMDAPTFTGALATDVLTVSLTGTTTFFDGTNVLTGRALADDVISTELLLIFG
;
A
#
# COMPACT_ATOMS: atom_id res chain seq x y z
N MET A 1 72.54 12.16 -30.44
CA MET A 1 71.13 12.40 -30.06
C MET A 1 70.92 11.89 -28.63
N LYS A 2 70.30 12.68 -27.75
CA LYS A 2 70.07 12.28 -26.34
C LYS A 2 69.04 11.15 -26.30
N PHE A 3 69.49 9.93 -25.96
CA PHE A 3 68.66 8.72 -25.87
C PHE A 3 67.44 8.84 -24.94
N ASN A 4 67.43 9.83 -24.03
CA ASN A 4 66.29 10.11 -23.16
C ASN A 4 65.01 10.47 -23.93
N ASN A 5 65.12 11.19 -25.04
CA ASN A 5 63.93 11.61 -25.81
C ASN A 5 63.31 10.42 -26.55
N ILE A 6 64.15 9.46 -26.99
CA ILE A 6 63.69 8.22 -27.64
C ILE A 6 63.01 7.31 -26.62
N LYS A 7 63.54 7.20 -25.39
CA LYS A 7 62.91 6.44 -24.29
C LYS A 7 61.57 7.04 -23.88
N LEU A 8 61.48 8.38 -23.81
CA LEU A 8 60.24 9.09 -23.51
C LEU A 8 59.18 8.89 -24.61
N MET A 9 59.57 8.92 -25.90
CA MET A 9 58.64 8.58 -26.99
C MET A 9 58.20 7.12 -26.95
N ALA A 10 59.10 6.18 -26.66
CA ALA A 10 58.74 4.76 -26.57
C ALA A 10 57.73 4.50 -25.45
N ILE A 11 57.92 5.12 -24.28
CA ILE A 11 56.96 5.03 -23.16
C ILE A 11 55.63 5.69 -23.53
N ALA A 12 55.64 6.86 -24.18
CA ALA A 12 54.42 7.55 -24.60
C ALA A 12 53.61 6.71 -25.60
N VAL A 13 54.27 6.00 -26.52
CA VAL A 13 53.63 5.10 -27.49
C VAL A 13 53.08 3.84 -26.81
N ILE A 14 53.79 3.27 -25.84
CA ILE A 14 53.29 2.11 -25.08
C ILE A 14 52.06 2.48 -24.25
N VAL A 15 52.09 3.64 -23.58
CA VAL A 15 50.97 4.14 -22.77
C VAL A 15 49.75 4.43 -23.65
N SER A 16 49.93 5.05 -24.82
CA SER A 16 48.82 5.31 -25.74
C SER A 16 48.23 4.02 -26.31
N VAL A 17 49.05 3.03 -26.68
CA VAL A 17 48.56 1.71 -27.15
C VAL A 17 47.84 0.93 -26.04
N SER A 18 48.25 1.07 -24.77
CA SER A 18 47.52 0.47 -23.65
C SER A 18 46.21 1.19 -23.28
N ALA A 19 46.06 2.47 -23.65
CA ALA A 19 44.85 3.25 -23.37
C ALA A 19 43.69 2.99 -24.36
N PHE A 20 43.95 2.38 -25.52
CA PHE A 20 42.91 1.99 -26.49
C PHE A 20 42.29 0.60 -26.22
N ASN A 21 42.75 -0.12 -25.17
CA ASN A 21 42.17 -1.42 -24.77
C ASN A 21 41.02 -1.31 -23.77
N CYS A 22 40.49 -0.11 -23.51
CA CYS A 22 39.08 -0.01 -23.19
C CYS A 22 38.32 -0.16 -24.50
N SER A 23 38.23 -1.38 -25.03
CA SER A 23 37.08 -1.69 -25.86
C SER A 23 35.86 -1.50 -24.94
N SER A 24 34.83 -0.86 -25.46
CA SER A 24 33.49 -1.05 -24.93
C SER A 24 33.20 -2.54 -25.02
N ASP A 25 33.56 -3.28 -23.99
CA ASP A 25 33.18 -4.69 -23.80
C ASP A 25 31.75 -4.72 -23.25
N ASP A 26 30.87 -3.91 -23.85
CA ASP A 26 29.43 -3.86 -23.56
C ASP A 26 28.69 -4.98 -24.29
N ASP A 27 29.38 -5.72 -25.18
CA ASP A 27 28.79 -6.74 -26.06
C ASP A 27 29.27 -8.18 -25.77
N ASN A 28 30.07 -8.43 -24.72
CA ASN A 28 30.54 -9.79 -24.38
C ASN A 28 30.23 -10.20 -22.93
N GLY A 29 28.94 -10.24 -22.63
CA GLY A 29 28.42 -10.80 -21.40
C GLY A 29 26.98 -10.38 -21.24
N THR A 30 26.05 -11.30 -21.52
CA THR A 30 24.62 -11.20 -21.26
C THR A 30 24.30 -11.14 -19.75
N THR A 31 24.94 -10.22 -19.03
CA THR A 31 24.73 -9.98 -17.61
C THR A 31 24.73 -8.48 -17.35
N GLY A 32 23.80 -7.77 -17.99
CA GLY A 32 23.20 -6.61 -17.33
C GLY A 32 22.67 -7.03 -15.94
N PRO A 33 22.39 -6.08 -15.03
CA PRO A 33 21.91 -6.44 -13.70
C PRO A 33 20.75 -7.42 -13.84
N ILE A 34 20.90 -8.60 -13.24
CA ILE A 34 19.85 -9.62 -13.22
C ILE A 34 18.67 -8.98 -12.50
N LEU A 35 17.69 -8.51 -13.28
CA LEU A 35 16.46 -7.97 -12.74
C LEU A 35 15.71 -9.10 -12.01
N PRO A 36 14.93 -8.80 -10.96
CA PRO A 36 14.11 -9.80 -10.32
C PRO A 36 13.22 -10.47 -11.38
N ASN A 37 13.29 -11.80 -11.47
CA ASN A 37 12.42 -12.55 -12.37
C ASN A 37 11.00 -12.60 -11.78
N PHE A 38 10.07 -11.86 -12.38
CA PHE A 38 8.65 -11.82 -12.01
C PHE A 38 7.80 -12.82 -12.82
N SER A 39 8.40 -13.79 -13.50
CA SER A 39 7.64 -14.85 -14.18
C SER A 39 7.02 -15.82 -13.16
N GLY A 40 5.70 -16.03 -13.24
CA GLY A 40 5.00 -16.98 -12.40
C GLY A 40 3.48 -16.88 -12.56
N THR A 41 2.76 -17.83 -11.96
CA THR A 41 1.30 -17.73 -11.80
C THR A 41 1.01 -16.97 -10.52
N TYR A 42 0.48 -15.75 -10.66
CA TYR A 42 0.04 -14.96 -9.52
C TYR A 42 -1.33 -15.45 -9.07
N VAL A 43 -1.45 -15.76 -7.78
CA VAL A 43 -2.73 -15.95 -7.11
C VAL A 43 -2.95 -14.77 -6.18
N GLN A 44 -4.19 -14.31 -6.07
CA GLN A 44 -4.53 -13.28 -5.11
C GLN A 44 -4.38 -13.89 -3.71
N GLU A 45 -3.50 -13.31 -2.90
CA GLU A 45 -3.41 -13.66 -1.49
C GLU A 45 -4.63 -13.07 -0.77
N ASP A 46 -5.10 -13.79 0.25
CA ASP A 46 -6.23 -13.36 1.08
C ASP A 46 -5.96 -11.95 1.64
N GLN A 47 -6.86 -11.02 1.38
CA GLN A 47 -6.79 -9.71 2.00
C GLN A 47 -7.41 -9.83 3.40
N MET A 48 -6.59 -9.80 4.43
CA MET A 48 -7.11 -9.74 5.79
C MET A 48 -7.73 -8.36 6.02
N ALA A 49 -9.04 -8.35 6.25
CA ALA A 49 -9.77 -7.13 6.56
C ALA A 49 -9.20 -6.40 7.80
N ARG A 50 -9.33 -5.07 7.82
CA ARG A 50 -8.92 -4.22 8.96
C ARG A 50 -9.50 -4.79 10.26
N PRO A 51 -8.69 -4.93 11.33
CA PRO A 51 -9.10 -5.65 12.54
C PRO A 51 -10.46 -5.24 13.10
N ALA A 52 -10.76 -3.94 13.18
CA ALA A 52 -12.05 -3.46 13.69
C ALA A 52 -13.23 -3.82 12.78
N ILE A 53 -13.08 -3.63 11.46
CA ILE A 53 -14.11 -3.99 10.48
C ILE A 53 -14.38 -5.50 10.51
N ASN A 54 -13.31 -6.32 10.48
CA ASN A 54 -13.40 -7.77 10.51
C ASN A 54 -13.99 -8.33 11.82
N THR A 55 -13.84 -7.60 12.93
CA THR A 55 -14.32 -8.05 14.24
C THR A 55 -15.76 -7.64 14.48
N VAL A 56 -16.14 -6.42 14.08
CA VAL A 56 -17.45 -5.85 14.41
C VAL A 56 -18.46 -6.06 13.28
N PHE A 57 -18.06 -5.84 12.02
CA PHE A 57 -19.00 -5.73 10.90
C PHE A 57 -19.05 -6.97 10.00
N VAL A 58 -17.96 -7.72 9.88
CA VAL A 58 -17.93 -8.95 9.07
C VAL A 58 -18.42 -10.14 9.90
N ASP A 59 -19.55 -10.72 9.51
CA ASP A 59 -20.07 -11.92 10.16
C ASP A 59 -19.15 -13.12 9.97
N MET A 60 -19.13 -14.03 10.97
CA MET A 60 -18.20 -15.16 11.03
C MET A 60 -18.21 -16.03 9.76
N MET A 61 -19.40 -16.26 9.18
CA MET A 61 -19.57 -17.07 7.97
C MET A 61 -19.12 -16.35 6.70
N ASP A 62 -19.01 -15.03 6.74
CA ASP A 62 -18.70 -14.19 5.59
C ASP A 62 -17.22 -13.77 5.56
N LYS A 63 -16.43 -14.06 6.59
CA LYS A 63 -15.02 -13.62 6.70
C LYS A 63 -14.18 -14.02 5.49
N ASN A 64 -14.19 -15.30 5.13
CA ASN A 64 -13.43 -15.80 3.98
C ASN A 64 -13.93 -15.17 2.66
N THR A 65 -15.24 -14.95 2.53
CA THR A 65 -15.82 -14.30 1.35
C THR A 65 -15.37 -12.85 1.26
N PHE A 66 -15.41 -12.11 2.37
CA PHE A 66 -14.97 -10.72 2.43
C PHE A 66 -13.50 -10.59 2.05
N ASN A 67 -12.68 -11.45 2.66
CA ASN A 67 -11.25 -11.56 2.45
C ASN A 67 -10.82 -11.92 1.01
N THR A 68 -11.70 -12.55 0.23
CA THR A 68 -11.45 -12.89 -1.17
C THR A 68 -12.19 -12.01 -2.17
N THR A 69 -13.07 -11.11 -1.69
CA THR A 69 -13.84 -10.22 -2.55
C THR A 69 -12.98 -9.03 -2.95
N VAL A 70 -12.69 -8.89 -4.25
CA VAL A 70 -11.94 -7.74 -4.79
C VAL A 70 -12.48 -6.41 -4.21
N PRO A 71 -11.62 -5.48 -3.74
CA PRO A 71 -12.06 -4.25 -3.08
C PRO A 71 -13.13 -3.44 -3.82
N SER A 72 -13.03 -3.36 -5.15
CA SER A 72 -14.01 -2.67 -6.00
C SER A 72 -15.43 -3.25 -5.91
N ASN A 73 -15.56 -4.48 -5.45
CA ASN A 73 -16.83 -5.22 -5.34
C ASN A 73 -17.30 -5.33 -3.88
N GLN A 74 -16.47 -5.00 -2.89
CA GLN A 74 -16.81 -5.18 -1.48
C GLN A 74 -18.00 -4.29 -1.06
N GLY A 75 -18.02 -3.02 -1.46
CA GLY A 75 -19.14 -2.12 -1.17
C GLY A 75 -20.48 -2.69 -1.62
N ALA A 76 -20.57 -3.19 -2.86
CA ALA A 76 -21.78 -3.79 -3.39
C ALA A 76 -22.16 -5.11 -2.69
N ALA A 77 -21.19 -5.90 -2.24
CA ALA A 77 -21.43 -7.20 -1.61
C ALA A 77 -21.74 -7.12 -0.11
N PHE A 78 -21.22 -6.11 0.60
CA PHE A 78 -21.19 -6.08 2.07
C PHE A 78 -21.83 -4.85 2.72
N GLN A 79 -22.09 -3.75 2.00
CA GLN A 79 -22.67 -2.55 2.63
C GLN A 79 -23.96 -2.84 3.39
N THR A 80 -24.91 -3.55 2.79
CA THR A 80 -26.18 -3.88 3.45
C THR A 80 -25.99 -4.82 4.66
N LYS A 81 -25.00 -5.74 4.60
CA LYS A 81 -24.66 -6.60 5.74
C LYS A 81 -24.13 -5.76 6.90
N PHE A 82 -23.27 -4.80 6.61
CA PHE A 82 -22.70 -3.90 7.60
C PHE A 82 -23.76 -2.96 8.19
N GLU A 83 -24.69 -2.47 7.37
CA GLU A 83 -25.83 -1.67 7.82
C GLU A 83 -26.74 -2.45 8.77
N ASN A 84 -27.10 -3.69 8.42
CA ASN A 84 -27.87 -4.56 9.30
C ASN A 84 -27.14 -4.79 10.64
N LYS A 85 -25.82 -4.97 10.61
CA LYS A 85 -25.00 -5.13 11.81
C LYS A 85 -24.98 -3.86 12.65
N LEU A 86 -24.82 -2.69 12.02
CA LEU A 86 -24.86 -1.39 12.68
C LEU A 86 -26.18 -1.18 13.40
N LEU A 87 -27.31 -1.40 12.73
CA LEU A 87 -28.64 -1.21 13.28
C LEU A 87 -28.99 -2.27 14.33
N ALA A 88 -28.39 -3.45 14.28
CA ALA A 88 -28.49 -4.43 15.35
C ALA A 88 -27.71 -4.03 16.61
N LEU A 89 -26.55 -3.40 16.44
CA LEU A 89 -25.74 -2.87 17.55
C LEU A 89 -26.36 -1.62 18.17
N ASN A 90 -26.83 -0.70 17.33
CA ASN A 90 -27.48 0.55 17.72
C ASN A 90 -28.80 0.73 16.95
N PRO A 91 -29.93 0.20 17.48
CA PRO A 91 -31.25 0.38 16.87
C PRO A 91 -31.71 1.85 16.80
N GLY A 92 -31.10 2.72 17.61
CA GLY A 92 -31.36 4.16 17.62
C GLY A 92 -30.40 4.98 16.76
N TYR A 93 -29.59 4.34 15.91
CA TYR A 93 -28.63 5.04 15.06
C TYR A 93 -29.35 6.04 14.15
N THR A 94 -28.89 7.29 14.17
CA THR A 94 -29.37 8.34 13.27
C THR A 94 -28.22 8.81 12.39
N THR A 95 -27.33 9.60 12.96
CA THR A 95 -26.18 10.18 12.28
C THR A 95 -25.03 10.20 13.27
N ASN A 96 -23.85 9.73 12.86
CA ASN A 96 -22.69 9.70 13.74
C ASN A 96 -22.03 11.09 13.88
N ALA A 97 -20.97 11.16 14.68
CA ALA A 97 -20.16 12.36 14.89
C ALA A 97 -19.56 12.97 13.60
N LEU A 98 -19.58 12.25 12.47
CA LEU A 98 -19.12 12.71 11.17
C LEU A 98 -20.24 13.23 10.27
N GLY A 99 -21.49 13.21 10.73
CA GLY A 99 -22.64 13.57 9.89
C GLY A 99 -23.05 12.45 8.93
N MET A 100 -22.58 11.21 9.10
CA MET A 100 -22.92 10.09 8.23
C MET A 100 -24.13 9.32 8.78
N ASP A 101 -25.15 9.17 7.93
CA ASP A 101 -26.24 8.23 8.17
C ASP A 101 -25.77 6.77 8.03
N ALA A 102 -26.63 5.81 8.36
CA ALA A 102 -26.26 4.39 8.37
C ALA A 102 -25.78 3.90 6.99
N PRO A 103 -26.47 4.20 5.86
CA PRO A 103 -25.99 3.81 4.53
C PRO A 103 -24.63 4.43 4.17
N THR A 104 -24.43 5.73 4.46
CA THR A 104 -23.18 6.42 4.14
C THR A 104 -22.01 5.86 4.96
N PHE A 105 -22.20 5.71 6.27
CA PHE A 105 -21.16 5.21 7.17
C PHE A 105 -20.76 3.77 6.81
N THR A 106 -21.75 2.88 6.62
CA THR A 106 -21.49 1.48 6.28
C THR A 106 -20.95 1.31 4.86
N GLY A 107 -21.31 2.19 3.93
CA GLY A 107 -20.70 2.26 2.60
C GLY A 107 -19.20 2.61 2.67
N ALA A 108 -18.83 3.56 3.54
CA ALA A 108 -17.43 3.91 3.77
C ALA A 108 -16.63 2.76 4.40
N LEU A 109 -17.23 1.99 5.31
CA LEU A 109 -16.58 0.85 5.96
C LEU A 109 -16.53 -0.40 5.08
N ALA A 110 -17.52 -0.64 4.21
CA ALA A 110 -17.60 -1.84 3.40
C ALA A 110 -16.52 -1.92 2.33
N THR A 111 -16.00 -0.78 1.87
CA THR A 111 -14.84 -0.73 0.97
C THR A 111 -13.57 -0.66 1.81
N ASP A 112 -13.04 -1.82 2.19
CA ASP A 112 -11.93 -1.90 3.14
C ASP A 112 -10.58 -1.66 2.44
N VAL A 113 -10.35 -0.40 2.08
CA VAL A 113 -9.12 0.07 1.43
C VAL A 113 -8.47 1.13 2.30
N LEU A 114 -7.17 0.95 2.57
CA LEU A 114 -6.39 1.98 3.25
C LEU A 114 -6.07 3.12 2.28
N THR A 115 -6.65 4.28 2.53
CA THR A 115 -6.27 5.50 1.81
C THR A 115 -4.90 5.96 2.32
N VAL A 116 -3.87 5.89 1.48
CA VAL A 116 -2.50 6.31 1.81
C VAL A 116 -2.18 7.63 1.11
N SER A 117 -1.58 8.55 1.85
CA SER A 117 -1.02 9.80 1.31
C SER A 117 0.40 9.98 1.82
N LEU A 118 1.31 10.45 0.94
CA LEU A 118 2.70 10.73 1.31
C LEU A 118 2.87 12.06 2.04
N THR A 119 1.87 12.95 1.93
CA THR A 119 1.93 14.33 2.46
C THR A 119 0.70 14.70 3.27
N GLY A 120 -0.37 13.90 3.22
CA GLY A 120 -1.59 14.12 3.98
C GLY A 120 -1.45 13.68 5.43
N THR A 121 -2.31 14.23 6.29
CA THR A 121 -2.38 13.85 7.70
C THR A 121 -2.77 12.37 7.83
N THR A 122 -1.94 11.60 8.55
CA THR A 122 -2.26 10.23 8.94
C THR A 122 -2.90 10.24 10.32
N THR A 123 -4.22 10.04 10.37
CA THR A 123 -4.96 9.92 11.63
C THR A 123 -6.18 9.02 11.43
N PHE A 124 -6.59 8.38 12.51
CA PHE A 124 -7.85 7.66 12.56
C PHE A 124 -9.03 8.63 12.61
N PHE A 125 -8.91 9.69 13.42
CA PHE A 125 -9.84 10.80 13.51
C PHE A 125 -9.24 11.98 14.30
N ASP A 126 -9.29 13.19 13.74
CA ASP A 126 -8.86 14.43 14.40
C ASP A 126 -9.95 15.53 14.41
N GLY A 127 -11.19 15.18 14.08
CA GLY A 127 -12.30 16.11 13.89
C GLY A 127 -12.46 16.64 12.46
N THR A 128 -11.45 16.48 11.59
CA THR A 128 -11.47 16.93 10.19
C THR A 128 -11.16 15.79 9.22
N ASN A 129 -10.06 15.06 9.46
CA ASN A 129 -9.62 13.90 8.70
C ASN A 129 -10.17 12.63 9.36
N VAL A 130 -10.58 11.67 8.53
CA VAL A 130 -11.20 10.43 9.01
C VAL A 130 -10.64 9.25 8.23
N LEU A 131 -10.24 8.20 8.95
CA LEU A 131 -9.80 6.92 8.39
C LEU A 131 -8.63 7.04 7.38
N THR A 132 -7.73 8.01 7.55
CA THR A 132 -6.53 8.19 6.70
C THR A 132 -5.30 7.46 7.24
N GLY A 133 -5.53 6.47 8.12
CA GLY A 133 -4.51 5.68 8.80
C GLY A 133 -4.65 5.78 10.32
N ARG A 134 -3.52 5.77 11.03
CA ARG A 134 -3.48 5.98 12.49
C ARG A 134 -2.15 6.59 12.92
N ALA A 135 -2.21 7.61 13.77
CA ALA A 135 -1.08 8.09 14.53
C ALA A 135 -0.88 7.25 15.81
N LEU A 136 0.28 7.40 16.46
CA LEU A 136 0.59 6.67 17.70
C LEU A 136 -0.36 7.02 18.85
N ALA A 137 -0.85 8.25 18.88
CA ALA A 137 -1.71 8.75 19.96
C ALA A 137 -3.21 8.54 19.70
N ASP A 138 -3.59 7.98 18.54
CA ASP A 138 -5.00 7.83 18.20
C ASP A 138 -5.66 6.76 19.07
N ASP A 139 -6.71 7.17 19.80
CA ASP A 139 -7.61 6.27 20.50
C ASP A 139 -8.66 5.73 19.53
N VAL A 140 -8.26 4.70 18.78
CA VAL A 140 -9.08 4.04 17.78
C VAL A 140 -10.39 3.47 18.36
N ILE A 141 -10.36 2.92 19.58
CA ILE A 141 -11.54 2.30 20.19
C ILE A 141 -12.55 3.36 20.61
N SER A 142 -12.11 4.42 21.28
CA SER A 142 -13.03 5.50 21.66
C SER A 142 -13.66 6.16 20.44
N THR A 143 -12.90 6.32 19.37
CA THR A 143 -13.42 6.84 18.11
C THR A 143 -14.45 5.88 17.49
N GLU A 144 -14.16 4.59 17.41
CA GLU A 144 -15.10 3.60 16.88
C GLU A 144 -16.42 3.57 17.66
N LEU A 145 -16.35 3.58 18.99
CA LEU A 145 -17.53 3.62 19.86
C LEU A 145 -18.31 4.93 19.65
N LEU A 146 -17.64 6.07 19.57
CA LEU A 146 -18.25 7.37 19.24
C LEU A 146 -18.98 7.32 17.89
N LEU A 147 -18.38 6.70 16.87
CA LEU A 147 -18.98 6.61 15.54
C LEU A 147 -20.18 5.67 15.48
N ILE A 148 -20.25 4.66 16.34
CA ILE A 148 -21.37 3.70 16.37
C ILE A 148 -22.49 4.18 17.29
N PHE A 149 -22.16 4.77 18.44
CA PHE A 149 -23.11 5.00 19.54
C PHE A 149 -23.38 6.49 19.84
N GLY A 150 -22.52 7.40 19.40
CA GLY A 150 -22.63 8.84 19.69
C GLY A 150 -21.99 9.26 21.01
#